data_AF-A0A3M1Z686-F1
#
_entry.id   AF-A0A3M1Z686-F1
#
_cell.length_a   1.000
_cell.length_b   1.000
_cell.length_c   1.000
_cell.angle_alpha   90.00
_cell.angle_beta   90.00
_cell.angle_gamma   90.00
#
_symmetry.space_group_name_H-M   'P 1'
#
loop_
_entity.id
_entity.type
_entity.pdbx_description
1 polymer ?
#
loop_
_entity_poly.entity_id
_entity_poly.type
_entity_poly.pdbx_seq_one_letter_code
_entity_poly.pdbx_strand_id
1 'polypeptide(L)'
;KAKTNRPRPSEGGTIGPVEVGRYPDGVSPYGVYDMAGNVAEWVYDWYSATYYQQLAAQGVAINPQGPPRGDPPNGTDKVVRGGSWDAVPFFARSVHRQSHDANSPTLWIGFRCAADGAGDSNGAAAASASGNDGVNLQIATVDPANINNSAPTLPPPATEPPLISTAQAATPEGQ
;
A
#
# COMPACT_ATOMS: atom_id res chain seq x y z
N LYS A 1 8.84 -6.34 22.50
CA LYS A 1 7.56 -6.96 22.09
C LYS A 1 6.80 -5.92 21.28
N ALA A 2 6.29 -6.23 20.08
CA ALA A 2 5.48 -5.29 19.30
C ALA A 2 4.23 -4.94 20.11
N LYS A 3 4.04 -3.65 20.40
CA LYS A 3 2.83 -3.13 21.02
C LYS A 3 1.96 -2.62 19.87
N THR A 4 0.86 -3.31 19.58
CA THR A 4 -0.15 -2.77 18.67
C THR A 4 -1.08 -1.89 19.48
N ASN A 5 -1.81 -0.99 18.81
CA ASN A 5 -2.90 -0.24 19.41
C ASN A 5 -4.18 -1.08 19.58
N ARG A 6 -4.07 -2.42 19.55
CA ARG A 6 -5.20 -3.32 19.73
C ARG A 6 -5.80 -3.13 21.12
N PRO A 7 -7.09 -2.77 21.24
CA PRO A 7 -7.74 -2.62 22.53
C PRO A 7 -7.69 -3.94 23.28
N ARG A 8 -7.29 -3.92 24.55
CA ARG A 8 -7.58 -5.04 25.43
C ARG A 8 -9.05 -4.93 25.84
N PRO A 9 -9.84 -6.01 25.77
CA PRO A 9 -11.24 -5.98 26.21
C PRO A 9 -11.45 -5.44 27.63
N SER A 10 -10.46 -5.60 28.50
CA SER A 10 -10.46 -5.12 29.89
C SER A 10 -10.14 -3.62 30.05
N GLU A 11 -9.66 -2.94 29.02
CA GLU A 11 -9.16 -1.54 29.10
C GLU A 11 -10.10 -0.53 28.43
N GLY A 12 -11.29 -0.94 27.96
CA GLY A 12 -12.34 -0.02 27.48
C GLY A 12 -11.95 0.82 26.26
N GLY A 13 -11.03 0.34 25.41
CA GLY A 13 -10.48 1.09 24.29
C GLY A 13 -11.38 1.15 23.05
N THR A 14 -11.15 2.19 22.23
CA THR A 14 -11.81 2.41 20.94
C THR A 14 -11.59 1.24 19.99
N ILE A 15 -12.67 0.66 19.46
CA ILE A 15 -12.61 -0.31 18.36
C ILE A 15 -12.43 0.49 17.07
N GLY A 16 -11.29 0.30 16.39
CA GLY A 16 -10.97 1.02 15.16
C GLY A 16 -9.58 1.65 15.15
N PRO A 17 -9.22 2.29 14.03
CA PRO A 17 -8.02 3.10 13.97
C PRO A 17 -8.15 4.32 14.89
N VAL A 18 -7.02 4.88 15.27
CA VAL A 18 -6.91 6.12 16.04
C VAL A 18 -6.21 7.19 15.21
N GLU A 19 -6.21 8.43 15.71
CA GLU A 19 -5.44 9.53 15.13
C GLU A 19 -3.97 9.13 14.91
N VAL A 20 -3.45 9.48 13.74
CA VAL A 20 -2.03 9.27 13.41
C VAL A 20 -1.17 10.04 14.42
N GLY A 21 -0.09 9.44 14.89
CA GLY A 21 0.81 10.06 15.86
C GLY A 21 0.33 10.00 17.32
N ARG A 22 -0.81 9.35 17.61
CA ARG A 22 -1.29 9.16 19.00
C ARG A 22 -0.27 8.49 19.91
N TYR A 23 0.63 7.69 19.36
CA TYR A 23 1.70 6.98 20.09
C TYR A 23 3.08 7.52 19.70
N PRO A 24 3.51 8.67 20.25
CA PRO A 24 4.77 9.31 19.85
C PRO A 24 6.01 8.46 20.17
N ASP A 25 5.96 7.67 21.25
CA ASP A 25 7.05 6.75 21.63
C ASP A 25 7.25 5.60 20.62
N GLY A 26 6.30 5.40 19.71
CA GLY A 26 6.33 4.38 18.67
C GLY A 26 6.90 4.88 17.33
N VAL A 27 7.35 6.13 17.25
CA VAL A 27 7.92 6.69 16.03
C VAL A 27 9.18 5.91 15.61
N SER A 28 9.29 5.60 14.32
CA SER A 28 10.49 4.95 13.80
C SER A 28 11.71 5.87 13.86
N PRO A 29 12.95 5.35 13.77
CA PRO A 29 14.17 6.17 13.69
C PRO A 29 14.20 7.16 12.51
N TYR A 30 13.29 7.00 11.54
CA TYR A 30 13.14 7.86 10.36
C TYR A 30 12.01 8.89 10.51
N GLY A 31 11.40 9.03 11.69
CA GLY A 31 10.32 9.98 11.94
C GLY A 31 8.93 9.52 11.45
N VAL A 32 8.79 8.25 11.05
CA VAL A 32 7.52 7.71 10.54
C VAL A 32 6.72 7.07 11.67
N TYR A 33 5.49 7.55 11.87
CA TYR A 33 4.55 7.08 12.89
C TYR A 33 3.71 5.89 12.43
N ASP A 34 3.22 5.13 13.40
CA ASP A 34 2.20 4.08 13.23
C ASP A 34 2.53 3.00 12.19
N MET A 35 3.82 2.73 11.96
CA MET A 35 4.29 1.65 11.06
C MET A 35 3.98 0.24 11.60
N ALA A 36 3.49 0.12 12.84
CA ALA A 36 3.18 -1.14 13.51
C ALA A 36 1.84 -1.03 14.26
N GLY A 37 0.75 -1.42 13.61
CA GLY A 37 -0.62 -1.25 14.10
C GLY A 37 -1.33 -0.08 13.42
N ASN A 38 -2.37 0.43 14.09
CA ASN A 38 -3.34 1.37 13.51
C ASN A 38 -4.08 0.78 12.32
N VAL A 39 -3.55 0.90 11.11
CA VAL A 39 -4.07 0.24 9.92
C VAL A 39 -2.95 -0.56 9.28
N ALA A 40 -3.28 -1.72 8.72
CA ALA A 40 -2.37 -2.32 7.77
C ALA A 40 -2.30 -1.42 6.53
N GLU A 41 -1.17 -1.40 5.85
CA GLU A 41 -0.97 -0.46 4.73
C GLU A 41 -0.71 -1.23 3.45
N TRP A 42 -1.47 -0.90 2.41
CA TRP A 42 -1.19 -1.33 1.05
C TRP A 42 0.21 -0.89 0.61
N VAL A 43 0.91 -1.77 -0.10
CA VAL A 43 2.12 -1.44 -0.86
C VAL A 43 1.93 -1.79 -2.33
N TYR A 44 2.75 -1.18 -3.19
CA TYR A 44 2.60 -1.34 -4.64
C TYR A 44 2.82 -2.79 -5.10
N ASP A 45 3.70 -3.54 -4.43
CA ASP A 45 4.09 -4.89 -4.79
C ASP A 45 2.92 -5.89 -4.85
N TRP A 46 2.93 -6.77 -5.85
CA TRP A 46 2.13 -7.99 -5.82
C TRP A 46 2.70 -8.98 -4.79
N TYR A 47 1.86 -9.81 -4.20
CA TYR A 47 2.30 -10.79 -3.23
C TYR A 47 2.73 -12.09 -3.91
N SER A 48 3.98 -12.48 -3.64
CA SER A 48 4.46 -13.85 -3.82
C SER A 48 5.19 -14.31 -2.55
N ALA A 49 4.94 -15.57 -2.17
CA ALA A 49 5.58 -16.23 -1.05
C ALA A 49 7.05 -16.59 -1.36
N THR A 50 7.40 -16.78 -2.63
CA THR A 50 8.72 -17.20 -3.08
C THR A 50 9.59 -16.04 -3.58
N TYR A 51 9.03 -14.83 -3.71
CA TYR A 51 9.74 -13.68 -4.30
C TYR A 51 11.10 -13.41 -3.63
N TYR A 52 11.19 -13.44 -2.30
CA TYR A 52 12.47 -13.17 -1.62
C TYR A 52 13.50 -14.27 -1.87
N GLN A 53 13.09 -15.52 -2.07
CA GLN A 53 13.98 -16.63 -2.42
C GLN A 53 14.48 -16.48 -3.87
N GLN A 54 13.58 -16.13 -4.79
CA GLN A 54 13.91 -15.85 -6.18
C GLN A 54 14.88 -14.68 -6.30
N LEU A 55 14.64 -13.60 -5.54
CA LEU A 55 15.48 -12.41 -5.52
C LEU A 55 16.87 -12.72 -4.95
N ALA A 56 16.93 -13.47 -3.85
CA ALA A 56 18.21 -13.89 -3.25
C ALA A 56 19.06 -14.77 -4.19
N ALA A 57 18.42 -15.59 -5.03
CA ALA A 57 19.12 -16.39 -6.04
C ALA A 57 19.74 -15.54 -7.18
N GLN A 58 19.27 -14.31 -7.37
CA GLN A 58 19.78 -13.36 -8.38
C GLN A 58 20.90 -12.45 -7.84
N GLY A 59 21.18 -12.50 -6.54
CA GLY A 59 22.20 -11.67 -5.88
C GLY A 59 21.61 -10.44 -5.18
N VAL A 60 22.37 -9.33 -5.17
CA VAL A 60 21.92 -8.08 -4.52
C VAL A 60 20.92 -7.38 -5.43
N ALA A 61 19.71 -7.17 -4.91
CA ALA A 61 18.67 -6.42 -5.61
C ALA A 61 18.81 -4.92 -5.41
N ILE A 62 18.76 -4.17 -6.51
CA ILE A 62 18.68 -2.71 -6.51
C ILE A 62 17.26 -2.34 -6.94
N ASN A 63 16.53 -1.61 -6.08
CA ASN A 63 15.16 -1.17 -6.33
C ASN A 63 14.19 -2.28 -6.82
N PRO A 64 14.04 -3.40 -6.08
CA PRO A 64 13.13 -4.48 -6.47
C PRO A 64 11.68 -3.99 -6.52
N GLN A 65 11.00 -4.21 -7.64
CA GLN A 65 9.61 -3.76 -7.90
C GLN A 65 8.54 -4.78 -7.50
N GLY A 66 8.92 -5.82 -6.74
CA GLY A 66 8.06 -6.96 -6.46
C GLY A 66 7.97 -7.96 -7.62
N PRO A 67 7.22 -9.06 -7.42
CA PRO A 67 6.91 -10.02 -8.48
C PRO A 67 5.92 -9.41 -9.49
N PRO A 68 5.88 -9.90 -10.74
CA PRO A 68 4.85 -9.52 -11.68
C PRO A 68 3.46 -9.96 -11.17
N ARG A 69 2.41 -9.27 -11.62
CA ARG A 69 1.02 -9.73 -11.37
C ARG A 69 0.87 -11.15 -11.92
N GLY A 70 0.22 -12.03 -11.15
CA GLY A 70 0.03 -13.42 -11.55
C GLY A 70 1.22 -14.34 -11.22
N ASP A 71 2.15 -13.91 -10.36
CA ASP A 71 3.13 -14.78 -9.71
C ASP A 71 2.79 -14.97 -8.21
N PRO A 72 2.54 -16.21 -7.72
CA PRO A 72 2.44 -17.45 -8.50
C PRO A 72 1.26 -17.43 -9.49
N PRO A 73 1.16 -18.36 -10.46
CA PRO A 73 0.08 -18.35 -11.46
C PRO A 73 -1.30 -18.08 -10.87
N ASN A 74 -2.00 -17.10 -11.42
CA ASN A 74 -3.29 -16.57 -10.94
C ASN A 74 -3.24 -15.78 -9.63
N GLY A 75 -2.05 -15.42 -9.13
CA GLY A 75 -1.86 -14.57 -7.96
C GLY A 75 -2.30 -13.13 -8.24
N THR A 76 -3.35 -12.69 -7.56
CA THR A 76 -3.93 -11.34 -7.68
C THR A 76 -3.85 -10.53 -6.41
N ASP A 77 -3.21 -11.06 -5.38
CA ASP A 77 -3.10 -10.39 -4.09
C ASP A 77 -2.00 -9.33 -4.11
N LYS A 78 -2.26 -8.21 -3.45
CA LYS A 78 -1.26 -7.19 -3.14
C LYS A 78 -0.68 -7.44 -1.76
N VAL A 79 0.51 -6.90 -1.52
CA VAL A 79 1.13 -6.95 -0.19
C VAL A 79 0.46 -5.92 0.73
N VAL A 80 0.21 -6.30 1.99
CA VAL A 80 -0.09 -5.38 3.09
C VAL A 80 0.91 -5.53 4.23
N ARG A 81 1.21 -4.43 4.92
CA ARG A 81 2.27 -4.33 5.94
C ARG A 81 1.78 -3.64 7.21
N GLY A 82 2.57 -3.72 8.27
CA GLY A 82 2.35 -2.97 9.52
C GLY A 82 1.31 -3.56 10.48
N GLY A 83 0.33 -4.31 9.99
CA GLY A 83 -0.78 -4.82 10.82
C GLY A 83 -1.70 -3.70 11.30
N SER A 84 -2.84 -4.05 11.88
CA SER A 84 -3.91 -3.10 12.21
C SER A 84 -4.30 -3.09 13.69
N TRP A 85 -5.27 -2.24 14.04
CA TRP A 85 -5.92 -2.16 15.33
C TRP A 85 -6.59 -3.47 15.77
N ASP A 86 -6.94 -4.38 14.85
CA ASP A 86 -7.47 -5.71 15.19
C ASP A 86 -6.42 -6.82 15.05
N ALA A 87 -5.20 -6.49 14.65
CA ALA A 87 -4.17 -7.48 14.42
C ALA A 87 -3.50 -7.93 15.74
N VAL A 88 -3.20 -9.22 15.84
CA VAL A 88 -2.30 -9.70 16.88
C VAL A 88 -0.86 -9.22 16.61
N PRO A 89 0.00 -9.07 17.63
CA PRO A 89 1.36 -8.53 17.48
C PRO A 89 2.25 -9.20 16.43
N PHE A 90 1.94 -10.44 16.04
CA PHE A 90 2.65 -11.17 14.98
C PHE A 90 2.60 -10.44 13.63
N PHE A 91 1.45 -9.86 13.28
CA PHE A 91 1.24 -9.17 12.00
C PHE A 91 1.87 -7.77 11.99
N ALA A 92 2.12 -7.19 13.16
CA ALA A 92 2.76 -5.88 13.32
C ALA A 92 4.28 -5.92 13.37
N ARG A 93 4.90 -7.08 13.11
CA ARG A 93 6.37 -7.16 13.00
C ARG A 93 6.80 -6.49 11.70
N SER A 94 7.89 -5.73 11.77
CA SER A 94 8.45 -5.04 10.60
C SER A 94 8.74 -5.97 9.42
N VAL A 95 9.03 -7.25 9.65
CA VAL A 95 9.31 -8.25 8.60
C VAL A 95 8.06 -8.93 8.03
N HIS A 96 6.89 -8.78 8.66
CA HIS A 96 5.71 -9.56 8.30
C HIS A 96 5.00 -9.01 7.06
N ARG A 97 4.87 -9.85 6.02
CA ARG A 97 4.13 -9.55 4.79
C ARG A 97 2.85 -10.36 4.79
N GLN A 98 1.71 -9.69 4.64
CA GLN A 98 0.43 -10.34 4.45
C GLN A 98 -0.04 -10.11 3.01
N SER A 99 -0.77 -11.07 2.45
CA SER A 99 -1.43 -10.94 1.15
C SER A 99 -2.89 -10.56 1.37
N HIS A 100 -3.43 -9.74 0.49
CA HIS A 100 -4.85 -9.45 0.47
C HIS A 100 -5.31 -9.13 -0.95
N ASP A 101 -6.54 -9.53 -1.28
CA ASP A 101 -7.17 -9.21 -2.56
C ASP A 101 -7.34 -7.69 -2.67
N ALA A 102 -6.80 -7.12 -3.75
CA ALA A 102 -6.84 -5.69 -4.03
C ALA A 102 -8.25 -5.16 -4.26
N ASN A 103 -9.20 -6.03 -4.63
CA ASN A 103 -10.59 -5.65 -4.88
C ASN A 103 -11.50 -5.83 -3.66
N SER A 104 -10.94 -6.27 -2.53
CA SER A 104 -11.69 -6.52 -1.30
C SER A 104 -11.46 -5.40 -0.30
N PRO A 105 -12.38 -4.42 -0.17
CA PRO A 105 -12.23 -3.33 0.77
C PRO A 105 -12.38 -3.83 2.21
N THR A 106 -11.58 -3.27 3.12
CA THR A 106 -11.67 -3.58 4.55
C THR A 106 -11.56 -2.32 5.40
N LEU A 107 -12.01 -2.42 6.64
CA LEU A 107 -11.97 -1.32 7.62
C LEU A 107 -10.61 -1.21 8.34
N TRP A 108 -9.68 -2.13 8.07
CA TRP A 108 -8.41 -2.25 8.79
C TRP A 108 -7.20 -2.07 7.87
N ILE A 109 -7.40 -1.89 6.56
CA ILE A 109 -6.34 -1.57 5.60
C ILE A 109 -6.52 -0.12 5.11
N GLY A 110 -5.46 0.68 5.24
CA GLY A 110 -5.30 1.99 4.64
C GLY A 110 -4.09 2.02 3.71
N PHE A 111 -3.51 3.20 3.52
CA PHE A 111 -2.28 3.38 2.76
C PHE A 111 -1.52 4.62 3.22
N ARG A 112 -0.24 4.67 2.89
CA ARG A 112 0.56 5.89 2.91
C ARG A 112 1.23 6.07 1.56
N CYS A 113 1.37 7.32 1.14
CA CYS A 113 2.06 7.63 -0.11
C CYS A 113 3.57 7.62 0.11
N ALA A 114 4.29 7.29 -0.96
CA ALA A 114 5.72 7.51 -1.07
C ALA A 114 5.98 8.27 -2.37
N ALA A 115 7.12 8.95 -2.45
CA ALA A 115 7.58 9.64 -3.64
C ALA A 115 9.08 9.34 -3.82
N ASP A 116 9.53 9.40 -5.06
CA ASP A 116 10.96 9.33 -5.35
C ASP A 116 11.68 10.51 -4.69
N GLY A 117 12.90 10.26 -4.21
CA GLY A 117 13.76 11.33 -3.75
C GLY A 117 14.07 12.27 -4.91
N ALA A 118 14.11 13.58 -4.66
CA ALA A 118 14.64 14.53 -5.63
C ALA A 118 16.07 14.09 -5.95
N GLY A 119 16.29 13.55 -7.15
CA GLY A 119 17.54 12.89 -7.49
C GLY A 119 18.72 13.83 -7.32
N ASP A 120 19.67 13.46 -6.46
CA ASP A 120 21.03 13.96 -6.61
C ASP A 120 21.54 13.44 -7.96
N SER A 121 21.86 14.34 -8.87
CA SER A 121 22.18 14.11 -10.28
C SER A 121 23.45 13.28 -10.57
N ASN A 122 23.91 12.47 -9.62
CA ASN A 122 25.11 11.65 -9.75
C ASN A 122 24.79 10.15 -9.70
N GLY A 123 24.30 9.63 -10.82
CA GLY A 123 24.58 8.25 -11.25
C GLY A 123 23.43 7.25 -11.19
N ALA A 124 22.62 7.19 -12.25
CA ALA A 124 22.29 5.97 -13.01
C ALA A 124 21.17 6.24 -14.03
N ALA A 125 21.45 5.90 -15.30
CA ALA A 125 20.60 5.79 -16.49
C ALA A 125 19.16 6.35 -16.43
N ALA A 126 18.97 7.52 -17.05
CA ALA A 126 17.67 8.09 -17.39
C ALA A 126 16.93 7.20 -18.41
N ALA A 127 15.82 6.60 -18.00
CA ALA A 127 14.73 6.29 -18.93
C ALA A 127 13.87 7.56 -19.03
N SER A 128 13.90 8.18 -20.21
CA SER A 128 13.17 9.41 -20.50
C SER A 128 11.66 9.18 -20.47
N ALA A 129 10.98 9.72 -19.45
CA ALA A 129 9.56 10.03 -19.50
C ALA A 129 9.41 11.56 -19.42
N SER A 130 9.09 12.16 -20.55
CA SER A 130 8.73 13.57 -20.69
C SER A 130 7.38 13.81 -20.01
N GLY A 131 7.33 14.70 -19.01
CA GLY A 131 6.10 15.11 -18.32
C GLY A 131 6.43 15.91 -17.07
N ASN A 132 6.70 17.21 -17.25
CA ASN A 132 7.17 18.09 -16.19
C ASN A 132 5.97 18.76 -15.48
N ASP A 133 5.36 18.10 -14.50
CA ASP A 133 4.41 18.74 -13.61
C ASP A 133 5.06 18.92 -12.23
N GLY A 134 5.75 20.04 -12.07
CA GLY A 134 6.53 20.37 -10.88
C GLY A 134 5.68 20.46 -9.63
N VAL A 135 5.76 19.44 -8.77
CA VAL A 135 5.32 19.52 -7.37
C VAL A 135 6.58 19.62 -6.50
N ASN A 136 6.81 20.81 -5.94
CA ASN A 136 7.87 21.05 -4.97
C ASN A 136 7.47 20.43 -3.62
N LEU A 137 7.88 19.19 -3.37
CA LEU A 137 7.64 18.51 -2.09
C LEU A 137 8.60 19.07 -1.03
N GLN A 138 8.17 20.12 -0.33
CA GLN A 138 8.78 20.47 0.94
C GLN A 138 8.52 19.32 1.93
N ILE A 139 9.59 18.67 2.40
CA ILE A 139 9.52 17.76 3.55
C ILE A 139 9.25 18.65 4.77
N ALA A 140 7.98 18.98 4.99
CA ALA A 140 7.56 19.67 6.18
C ALA A 140 7.78 18.72 7.36
N THR A 141 8.55 19.16 8.36
CA THR A 141 8.40 18.65 9.72
C THR A 141 6.99 18.98 10.16
N VAL A 142 6.05 18.07 9.91
CA VAL A 142 4.63 18.29 10.20
C VAL A 142 4.47 18.32 11.71
N ASP A 143 3.84 19.37 12.23
CA ASP A 143 3.36 19.38 13.61
C ASP A 143 2.41 18.18 13.80
N PRO A 144 2.70 17.24 14.71
CA PRO A 144 1.83 16.09 14.93
C PRO A 144 0.41 16.47 15.39
N ALA A 145 0.18 17.70 15.85
CA ALA A 145 -1.16 18.20 16.17
C ALA A 145 -1.96 18.67 14.94
N ASN A 146 -1.35 18.76 13.74
CA ASN A 146 -1.95 19.38 12.57
C ASN A 146 -1.76 18.56 11.27
N ILE A 147 -1.78 17.23 11.41
CA ILE A 147 -1.74 16.29 10.29
C ILE A 147 -3.12 16.27 9.61
N ASN A 148 -3.22 16.89 8.43
CA ASN A 148 -4.41 16.73 7.59
C ASN A 148 -4.46 15.28 7.08
N ASN A 149 -5.25 14.44 7.73
CA ASN A 149 -5.44 13.03 7.38
C ASN A 149 -6.41 12.81 6.20
N SER A 150 -6.77 13.88 5.48
CA SER A 150 -7.53 13.76 4.24
C SER A 150 -6.65 13.13 3.17
N ALA A 151 -7.14 12.05 2.56
CA ALA A 151 -6.51 11.53 1.36
C ALA A 151 -6.41 12.66 0.32
N PRO A 152 -5.27 12.82 -0.38
CA PRO A 152 -5.21 13.68 -1.54
C PRO A 152 -6.21 13.15 -2.57
N THR A 153 -7.37 13.78 -2.69
CA THR A 153 -8.37 13.38 -3.68
C THR A 153 -7.95 13.94 -5.02
N LEU A 154 -7.19 13.16 -5.80
CA LEU A 154 -7.24 13.34 -7.24
C LEU A 154 -8.65 12.93 -7.70
N PRO A 155 -9.29 13.70 -8.59
CA PRO A 155 -10.56 13.27 -9.18
C PRO A 155 -10.36 11.90 -9.84
N PRO A 156 -11.33 10.97 -9.72
CA PRO A 156 -11.19 9.66 -10.32
C PRO A 156 -10.95 9.80 -11.83
N PRO A 157 -10.05 8.98 -12.42
CA PRO A 157 -9.88 8.97 -13.88
C PRO A 157 -11.23 8.65 -14.53
N ALA A 158 -11.52 9.33 -15.65
CA ALA A 158 -12.76 9.13 -16.39
C ALA A 158 -12.93 7.64 -16.69
N THR A 159 -14.05 7.06 -16.24
CA THR A 159 -14.40 5.67 -16.54
C THR A 159 -14.57 5.52 -18.05
N GLU A 160 -13.79 4.63 -18.69
CA GLU A 160 -14.08 4.24 -20.06
C GLU A 160 -15.51 3.67 -20.15
N PRO A 161 -16.32 4.09 -21.13
CA PRO A 161 -17.66 3.54 -21.29
C PRO A 161 -17.59 2.04 -21.60
N PRO A 162 -18.57 1.24 -21.12
CA PRO A 162 -18.56 -0.20 -21.32
C PRO A 162 -18.57 -0.55 -22.81
N LEU A 163 -17.74 -1.52 -23.20
CA LEU A 163 -17.75 -2.09 -24.54
C LEU A 163 -19.14 -2.73 -24.78
N ILE A 164 -19.93 -2.12 -25.66
CA ILE A 164 -21.19 -2.70 -26.12
C ILE A 164 -20.83 -3.93 -26.95
N SER A 165 -21.03 -5.12 -26.38
CA SER A 165 -21.02 -6.37 -27.12
C SER A 165 -22.21 -6.37 -28.07
N THR A 166 -21.98 -6.12 -29.36
CA THR A 166 -23.00 -6.29 -30.40
C THR A 166 -23.32 -7.78 -30.53
N ALA A 167 -24.38 -8.24 -29.87
CA ALA A 167 -24.96 -9.54 -30.15
C ALA A 167 -25.54 -9.51 -31.57
N GLN A 168 -24.96 -10.29 -32.48
CA GLN A 168 -25.55 -10.59 -33.78
C GLN A 168 -26.87 -11.35 -33.55
N ALA A 169 -27.97 -10.76 -33.99
CA ALA A 169 -29.27 -11.42 -34.01
C ALA A 169 -29.24 -12.57 -35.03
N ALA A 170 -29.44 -13.81 -34.55
CA ALA A 170 -29.73 -14.95 -35.40
C ALA A 170 -31.17 -14.87 -35.92
N THR A 171 -31.33 -14.95 -37.24
CA THR A 171 -32.61 -15.05 -37.95
C THR A 171 -33.29 -16.39 -37.65
N PRO A 172 -34.60 -16.46 -37.38
CA PRO A 172 -35.34 -17.71 -37.43
C PRO A 172 -35.78 -18.01 -38.88
N GLU A 173 -35.36 -19.16 -39.40
CA GLU A 173 -35.94 -19.80 -40.59
C GLU A 173 -37.35 -20.32 -40.27
N GLY A 174 -38.27 -20.17 -41.22
CA GLY A 174 -39.68 -20.50 -41.06
C GLY A 174 -40.04 -21.97 -41.23
N GLN A 175 -41.20 -22.33 -40.66
CA GLN A 175 -42.24 -23.18 -41.24
C GLN A 175 -43.60 -22.72 -40.69
#